data_AF-A0A2G9LW86-F1
#
_entry.id   AF-A0A2G9LW86-F1
#
_cell.length_a   1.000
_cell.length_b   1.000
_cell.length_c   1.000
_cell.angle_alpha   90.00
_cell.angle_beta   90.00
_cell.angle_gamma   90.00
#
_symmetry.space_group_name_H-M   'P 1'
#
loop_
_entity.id
_entity.type
_entity.pdbx_description
1 polymer ?
#
loop_
_entity_poly.entity_id
_entity_poly.type
_entity_poly.pdbx_seq_one_letter_code
_entity_poly.pdbx_strand_id
1 'polypeptide(L)'
;MMRQGAMIAADSTLTEVLAYANDRDHKDCEACNHSCQMGAGVFAPGQEKEVATFLHISEHELEQKLEPITRFGTTLKRPRLLCQQSRPYGACVFWDTEKKCTINPVKPLECRTATCDPIGELTSQWFARNHFVKKQDPASWAQWQSAMRCADQQLPETRVPDSQKDDHDDTGEQNAGR
;
A
#
# COMPACT_ATOMS: atom_id res chain seq x y z
N MET A 1 -10.80 2.14 19.86
CA MET A 1 -9.48 2.31 20.50
C MET A 1 -8.44 2.34 19.40
N MET A 2 -7.82 3.50 19.13
CA MET A 2 -6.63 3.54 18.26
C MET A 2 -5.50 2.85 19.03
N ARG A 3 -4.85 1.85 18.44
CA ARG A 3 -3.64 1.26 19.02
C ARG A 3 -2.56 2.34 19.05
N GLN A 4 -2.38 3.00 20.20
CA GLN A 4 -1.19 3.81 20.45
C GLN A 4 0.02 2.86 20.40
N GLY A 5 1.03 3.20 19.60
CA GLY A 5 2.39 2.78 19.94
C GLY A 5 3.28 2.23 18.83
N ALA A 6 2.79 1.90 17.64
CA ALA A 6 3.73 1.49 16.61
C ALA A 6 3.37 2.09 15.26
N MET A 7 4.20 3.05 14.83
CA MET A 7 4.11 3.75 13.56
C MET A 7 4.82 2.89 12.50
N ILE A 8 4.17 2.67 11.35
CA ILE A 8 4.89 2.09 10.21
C ILE A 8 5.98 3.07 9.82
N ALA A 9 7.20 2.58 9.78
CA ALA A 9 8.35 3.32 9.35
C ALA A 9 8.85 2.80 8.01
N ALA A 10 9.71 3.58 7.40
CA ALA A 10 10.19 3.32 6.08
C ALA A 10 11.04 2.03 6.00
N ASP A 11 11.65 1.64 7.12
CA ASP A 11 12.41 0.40 7.35
C ASP A 11 11.59 -0.73 8.00
N SER A 12 10.29 -0.54 8.25
CA SER A 12 9.44 -1.61 8.76
C SER A 12 9.48 -2.84 7.84
N THR A 13 9.54 -4.02 8.44
CA THR A 13 9.48 -5.30 7.74
C THR A 13 8.08 -5.53 7.17
N LEU A 14 7.98 -6.40 6.15
CA LEU A 14 6.68 -6.79 5.60
C LEU A 14 5.75 -7.37 6.67
N THR A 15 6.29 -8.20 7.58
CA THR A 15 5.51 -8.79 8.67
C THR A 15 4.89 -7.72 9.57
N GLU A 16 5.64 -6.67 9.90
CA GLU A 16 5.15 -5.57 10.73
C GLU A 16 4.08 -4.77 9.99
N VAL A 17 4.29 -4.44 8.71
CA VAL A 17 3.28 -3.75 7.89
C VAL A 17 1.98 -4.55 7.81
N LEU A 18 2.09 -5.86 7.57
CA LEU A 18 0.94 -6.76 7.52
C LEU A 18 0.29 -7.00 8.89
N ALA A 19 0.93 -6.63 10.00
CA ALA A 19 0.31 -6.69 11.32
C ALA A 19 -0.66 -5.52 11.57
N TYR A 20 -0.57 -4.45 10.78
CA TYR A 20 -1.51 -3.34 10.78
C TYR A 20 -2.63 -3.52 9.78
N ALA A 21 -2.32 -4.01 8.58
CA ALA A 21 -3.34 -4.33 7.61
C ALA A 21 -4.27 -5.39 8.22
N ASN A 22 -5.50 -4.98 8.57
CA ASN A 22 -6.52 -5.86 9.14
C ASN A 22 -6.70 -7.12 8.30
N ASP A 23 -7.21 -8.16 8.96
CA ASP A 23 -7.26 -9.56 8.52
C ASP A 23 -7.40 -9.75 6.99
N ARG A 24 -6.52 -10.59 6.44
CA ARG A 24 -6.17 -10.61 5.00
C ARG A 24 -7.30 -11.09 4.08
N ASP A 25 -8.43 -11.50 4.64
CA ASP A 25 -9.54 -12.17 3.96
C ASP A 25 -10.86 -11.37 3.91
N HIS A 26 -10.78 -10.04 3.90
CA HIS A 26 -11.95 -9.18 3.79
C HIS A 26 -12.50 -9.03 2.36
N LYS A 27 -12.84 -10.16 1.70
CA LYS A 27 -13.51 -10.15 0.39
C LYS A 27 -14.83 -9.36 0.39
N ASP A 28 -15.44 -9.20 1.57
CA ASP A 28 -16.72 -8.52 1.77
C ASP A 28 -16.57 -7.07 2.25
N CYS A 29 -15.34 -6.54 2.39
CA CYS A 29 -15.17 -5.15 2.79
C CYS A 29 -15.55 -4.20 1.65
N GLU A 30 -16.42 -3.23 1.97
CA GLU A 30 -16.90 -2.22 1.02
C GLU A 30 -15.76 -1.39 0.43
N ALA A 31 -14.77 -1.00 1.24
CA ALA A 31 -13.60 -0.28 0.75
C ALA A 31 -12.80 -1.14 -0.23
N CYS A 32 -12.64 -2.44 0.03
CA CYS A 32 -11.91 -3.35 -0.82
C CYS A 32 -12.65 -3.57 -2.16
N ASN A 33 -13.99 -3.65 -2.11
CA ASN A 33 -14.85 -3.71 -3.28
C ASN A 33 -14.79 -2.44 -4.13
N HIS A 34 -14.82 -1.27 -3.49
CA HIS A 34 -14.69 0.02 -4.17
C HIS A 34 -13.31 0.17 -4.83
N SER A 35 -12.22 -0.12 -4.10
CA SER A 35 -10.86 -0.06 -4.63
C SER A 35 -10.68 -0.99 -5.82
N CYS A 36 -11.25 -2.21 -5.79
CA CYS A 36 -11.20 -3.14 -6.92
C CYS A 36 -11.97 -2.66 -8.16
N GLN A 37 -12.93 -1.74 -8.01
CA GLN A 37 -13.69 -1.16 -9.12
C GLN A 37 -13.04 0.10 -9.70
N MET A 38 -12.18 0.76 -8.91
CA MET A 38 -11.54 2.02 -9.28
C MET A 38 -10.06 1.84 -9.64
N GLY A 39 -9.46 0.69 -9.32
CA GLY A 39 -8.08 0.40 -9.64
C GLY A 39 -7.65 -1.00 -9.24
N ALA A 40 -6.34 -1.19 -9.21
CA ALA A 40 -5.70 -2.40 -8.79
C ALA A 40 -4.34 -2.05 -8.17
N GLY A 41 -4.01 -2.70 -7.07
CA GLY A 41 -2.68 -2.62 -6.48
C GLY A 41 -1.65 -3.37 -7.31
N VAL A 42 -0.39 -3.14 -6.97
CA VAL A 42 0.79 -3.62 -7.69
C VAL A 42 1.39 -4.86 -7.02
N PHE A 43 1.90 -5.77 -7.85
CA PHE A 43 2.62 -6.96 -7.39
C PHE A 43 4.03 -6.58 -6.92
N ALA A 44 4.48 -7.19 -5.83
CA ALA A 44 5.90 -7.21 -5.52
C ALA A 44 6.63 -8.09 -6.55
N PRO A 45 7.93 -7.87 -6.84
CA PRO A 45 8.67 -8.67 -7.80
C PRO A 45 8.55 -10.17 -7.53
N GLY A 46 8.09 -10.94 -8.54
CA GLY A 46 7.95 -12.39 -8.48
C GLY A 46 6.60 -12.89 -7.93
N GLN A 47 5.76 -12.01 -7.37
CA GLN A 47 4.49 -12.40 -6.75
C GLN A 47 3.46 -12.92 -7.77
N GLU A 48 3.53 -12.46 -9.02
CA GLU A 48 2.70 -12.90 -10.13
C GLU A 48 2.63 -14.44 -10.29
N LYS A 49 3.71 -15.16 -9.95
CA LYS A 49 3.75 -16.63 -10.01
C LYS A 49 2.76 -17.30 -9.05
N GLU A 50 2.51 -16.68 -7.90
CA GLU A 50 1.52 -17.16 -6.92
C GLU A 50 0.11 -17.09 -7.52
N VAL A 51 -0.18 -16.04 -8.30
CA VAL A 51 -1.47 -15.85 -8.97
C VAL A 51 -1.68 -16.88 -10.06
N ALA A 52 -0.67 -17.14 -10.90
CA ALA A 52 -0.76 -18.17 -11.94
C ALA A 52 -1.02 -19.56 -11.33
N THR A 53 -0.30 -19.89 -10.25
CA THR A 53 -0.46 -21.14 -9.50
C THR A 53 -1.87 -21.27 -8.92
N PHE A 54 -2.36 -20.21 -8.27
CA PHE A 54 -3.68 -20.18 -7.65
C PHE A 54 -4.82 -20.30 -8.66
N LEU A 55 -4.69 -19.67 -9.82
CA LEU A 55 -5.69 -19.72 -10.89
C LEU A 55 -5.60 -20.97 -11.76
N HIS A 56 -4.56 -21.80 -11.58
CA HIS A 56 -4.25 -22.94 -12.44
C HIS A 56 -4.12 -22.57 -13.93
N ILE A 57 -3.47 -21.44 -14.21
CA ILE A 57 -3.19 -20.96 -15.57
C ILE A 57 -1.68 -20.87 -15.80
N SER A 58 -1.26 -20.81 -17.07
CA SER A 58 0.14 -20.58 -17.42
C SER A 58 0.57 -19.13 -17.10
N GLU A 59 1.88 -18.92 -16.89
CA GLU A 59 2.44 -17.55 -16.74
C GLU A 59 2.13 -16.68 -17.98
N HIS A 60 2.10 -17.29 -19.18
CA HIS A 60 1.75 -16.59 -20.42
C HIS A 60 0.30 -16.09 -20.43
N GLU A 61 -0.65 -16.92 -20.00
CA GLU A 61 -2.06 -16.52 -19.87
C GLU A 61 -2.25 -15.45 -18.80
N LEU A 62 -1.52 -15.55 -17.68
CA LEU A 62 -1.53 -14.53 -16.64
C LEU A 62 -1.02 -13.19 -17.20
N GLU A 63 0.05 -13.18 -17.98
CA GLU A 63 0.62 -11.95 -18.55
C GLU A 63 -0.41 -11.15 -19.36
N GLN A 64 -1.32 -11.83 -20.06
CA GLN A 64 -2.40 -11.19 -20.81
C GLN A 64 -3.44 -10.49 -19.91
N LYS A 65 -3.43 -10.75 -18.60
CA LYS A 65 -4.27 -10.12 -17.57
C LYS A 65 -3.52 -9.06 -16.77
N LEU A 66 -2.22 -8.88 -17.03
CA LEU A 66 -1.40 -7.89 -16.34
C LEU A 66 -1.12 -6.70 -17.26
N GLU A 67 -0.72 -5.59 -16.64
CA GLU A 67 -0.18 -4.43 -17.33
C GLU A 67 1.04 -3.88 -16.56
N PRO A 68 2.03 -3.31 -17.25
CA PRO A 68 3.16 -2.67 -16.61
C PRO A 68 2.72 -1.32 -16.03
N ILE A 69 3.30 -0.97 -14.88
CA ILE A 69 3.19 0.36 -14.28
C ILE A 69 4.57 0.83 -13.87
N THR A 70 4.91 2.05 -14.25
CA THR A 70 6.21 2.66 -13.94
C THR A 70 6.03 3.79 -12.94
N ARG A 71 6.77 3.72 -11.82
CA ARG A 71 6.92 4.81 -10.85
C ARG A 71 8.39 4.90 -10.45
N PHE A 72 8.90 6.11 -10.23
CA PHE A 72 10.26 6.34 -9.72
C PHE A 72 11.36 5.62 -10.53
N GLY A 73 11.19 5.48 -11.86
CA GLY A 73 12.16 4.77 -12.72
C GLY A 73 12.16 3.25 -12.59
N THR A 74 11.17 2.65 -11.92
CA THR A 74 10.99 1.20 -11.79
C THR A 74 9.65 0.78 -12.37
N THR A 75 9.66 -0.29 -13.16
CA THR A 75 8.45 -0.88 -13.75
C THR A 75 8.12 -2.17 -13.00
N LEU A 76 6.91 -2.24 -12.48
CA LEU A 76 6.32 -3.45 -11.89
C LEU A 76 5.06 -3.83 -12.66
N LYS A 77 4.44 -4.95 -12.30
CA LYS A 77 3.19 -5.42 -12.90
C LYS A 77 2.03 -5.21 -11.95
N ARG A 78 0.86 -4.93 -12.50
CA ARG A 78 -0.41 -4.93 -11.78
C ARG A 78 -1.48 -5.65 -12.59
N PRO A 79 -2.60 -6.08 -11.98
CA PRO A 79 -3.77 -6.49 -12.72
C PRO A 79 -4.22 -5.39 -13.68
N ARG A 80 -4.57 -5.76 -14.91
CA ARG A 80 -5.11 -4.85 -15.91
C ARG A 80 -6.42 -4.22 -15.42
N LEU A 81 -6.61 -2.94 -15.74
CA LEU A 81 -7.87 -2.24 -15.48
C LEU A 81 -8.79 -2.31 -16.70
N LEU A 82 -10.04 -2.67 -16.47
CA LEU A 82 -11.13 -2.63 -17.44
C LEU A 82 -11.73 -1.22 -17.44
N CYS A 83 -10.99 -0.29 -18.05
CA CYS A 83 -11.39 1.11 -18.13
C CYS A 83 -12.62 1.29 -19.03
N GLN A 84 -13.60 2.05 -18.57
CA GLN A 84 -14.75 2.44 -19.36
C GLN A 84 -14.58 3.87 -19.90
N GLN A 85 -14.99 4.09 -21.15
CA GLN A 85 -15.25 5.43 -21.69
C GLN A 85 -14.10 6.43 -21.46
N SER A 86 -12.88 6.09 -21.87
CA SER A 86 -11.66 6.94 -21.78
C SER A 86 -11.20 7.36 -20.38
N ARG A 87 -11.78 6.82 -19.31
CA ARG A 87 -11.35 7.12 -17.95
C ARG A 87 -10.03 6.39 -17.64
N PRO A 88 -9.12 7.01 -16.86
CA PRO A 88 -7.84 6.38 -16.47
C PRO A 88 -8.00 5.34 -15.35
N TYR A 89 -9.24 5.11 -14.89
CA TYR A 89 -9.60 4.18 -13.82
C TYR A 89 -10.69 3.21 -14.31
N GLY A 90 -10.74 2.05 -13.68
CA GLY A 90 -11.70 1.01 -14.00
C GLY A 90 -11.55 -0.21 -13.13
N ALA A 91 -12.44 -1.19 -13.33
CA ALA A 91 -12.45 -2.38 -12.52
C ALA A 91 -11.21 -3.24 -12.80
N CYS A 92 -10.61 -3.78 -11.76
CA CYS A 92 -9.57 -4.79 -11.84
C CYS A 92 -10.08 -5.99 -12.66
N VAL A 93 -9.25 -6.56 -13.55
CA VAL A 93 -9.61 -7.74 -14.35
C VAL A 93 -9.99 -8.98 -13.52
N PHE A 94 -9.59 -9.01 -12.24
CA PHE A 94 -9.94 -10.08 -11.30
C PHE A 94 -11.16 -9.75 -10.42
N TRP A 95 -11.82 -8.60 -10.66
CA TRP A 95 -13.08 -8.24 -10.02
C TRP A 95 -14.25 -8.97 -10.67
N ASP A 96 -15.06 -9.59 -9.84
CA ASP A 96 -16.32 -10.23 -10.20
C ASP A 96 -17.44 -9.66 -9.33
N THR A 97 -18.61 -9.37 -9.91
CA THR A 97 -19.71 -8.72 -9.19
C THR A 97 -20.27 -9.58 -8.06
N GLU A 98 -20.25 -10.89 -8.23
CA GLU A 98 -20.78 -11.87 -7.27
C GLU A 98 -19.67 -12.36 -6.34
N LYS A 99 -18.52 -12.76 -6.89
CA LYS A 99 -17.39 -13.36 -6.16
C LYS A 99 -16.41 -12.34 -5.61
N LYS A 100 -16.59 -11.06 -5.93
CA LYS A 100 -15.70 -9.96 -5.52
C LYS A 100 -14.29 -10.14 -6.08
N CYS A 101 -13.24 -10.02 -5.26
CA CYS A 101 -11.87 -10.23 -5.71
C CYS A 101 -11.59 -11.74 -5.88
N THR A 102 -11.53 -12.22 -7.13
CA THR A 102 -11.34 -13.65 -7.43
C THR A 102 -9.94 -14.18 -7.08
N ILE A 103 -8.98 -13.29 -6.86
CA ILE A 103 -7.61 -13.62 -6.42
C ILE A 103 -7.34 -13.18 -4.99
N ASN A 104 -8.36 -12.93 -4.14
CA ASN A 104 -8.17 -12.39 -2.79
C ASN A 104 -7.05 -13.07 -1.97
N PRO A 105 -6.95 -14.43 -1.95
CA PRO A 105 -5.91 -15.12 -1.17
C PRO A 105 -4.47 -14.81 -1.64
N VAL A 106 -4.30 -14.46 -2.91
CA VAL A 106 -3.00 -14.19 -3.56
C VAL A 106 -2.95 -12.79 -4.19
N LYS A 107 -3.78 -11.86 -3.67
CA LYS A 107 -3.92 -10.51 -4.24
C LYS A 107 -2.60 -9.74 -4.19
N PRO A 108 -2.41 -8.72 -5.05
CA PRO A 108 -1.18 -7.92 -5.08
C PRO A 108 -0.78 -7.43 -3.68
N LEU A 109 0.53 -7.39 -3.40
CA LEU A 109 1.01 -6.98 -2.09
C LEU A 109 0.52 -5.58 -1.71
N GLU A 110 0.49 -4.63 -2.64
CA GLU A 110 -0.06 -3.29 -2.37
C GLU A 110 -1.55 -3.36 -1.97
N CYS A 111 -2.36 -4.24 -2.58
CA CYS A 111 -3.75 -4.47 -2.14
C CYS A 111 -3.85 -5.07 -0.73
N ARG A 112 -2.85 -5.86 -0.31
CA ARG A 112 -2.80 -6.44 1.04
C ARG A 112 -2.42 -5.42 2.09
N THR A 113 -1.58 -4.45 1.75
CA THR A 113 -1.06 -3.47 2.72
C THR A 113 -1.87 -2.19 2.77
N ALA A 114 -2.37 -1.70 1.62
CA ALA A 114 -2.93 -0.35 1.49
C ALA A 114 -4.46 -0.24 1.60
N THR A 115 -5.17 -1.34 1.42
CA THR A 115 -6.63 -1.29 1.32
C THR A 115 -7.28 -1.55 2.68
N CYS A 116 -8.41 -0.91 2.95
CA CYS A 116 -9.27 -1.21 4.10
C CYS A 116 -8.69 -0.82 5.48
N ASP A 117 -7.70 0.08 5.52
CA ASP A 117 -7.08 0.54 6.76
C ASP A 117 -6.93 2.09 6.82
N PRO A 118 -7.15 2.74 7.99
CA PRO A 118 -6.89 4.17 8.19
C PRO A 118 -5.47 4.63 7.83
N ILE A 119 -4.47 3.73 7.89
CA ILE A 119 -3.08 3.99 7.50
C ILE A 119 -2.75 3.48 6.09
N GLY A 120 -3.77 3.29 5.24
CA GLY A 120 -3.64 2.87 3.84
C GLY A 120 -2.68 3.74 3.01
N GLU A 121 -2.61 5.04 3.29
CA GLU A 121 -1.67 5.95 2.64
C GLU A 121 -0.22 5.66 3.05
N LEU A 122 0.05 5.53 4.35
CA LEU A 122 1.40 5.23 4.86
C LEU A 122 1.91 3.87 4.37
N THR A 123 1.04 2.87 4.31
CA THR A 123 1.37 1.54 3.78
C THR A 123 1.58 1.55 2.26
N SER A 124 0.85 2.39 1.52
CA SER A 124 1.11 2.65 0.09
C SER A 124 2.47 3.30 -0.12
N GLN A 125 2.82 4.28 0.71
CA GLN A 125 4.14 4.92 0.70
C GLN A 125 5.24 3.91 1.03
N TRP A 126 5.02 3.07 2.03
CA TRP A 126 5.95 1.98 2.37
C TRP A 126 6.16 1.04 1.18
N PHE A 127 5.08 0.62 0.51
CA PHE A 127 5.17 -0.24 -0.67
C PHE A 127 5.97 0.44 -1.78
N ALA A 128 5.65 1.69 -2.08
CA ALA A 128 6.34 2.47 -3.11
C ALA A 128 7.85 2.61 -2.82
N ARG A 129 8.21 3.01 -1.60
CA ARG A 129 9.62 3.14 -1.20
C ARG A 129 10.40 1.83 -1.30
N ASN A 130 9.78 0.70 -0.95
CA ASN A 130 10.46 -0.59 -0.89
C ASN A 130 10.49 -1.34 -2.22
N HIS A 131 9.56 -1.06 -3.14
CA HIS A 131 9.44 -1.81 -4.40
C HIS A 131 9.64 -0.98 -5.67
N PHE A 132 9.37 0.33 -5.64
CA PHE A 132 9.57 1.21 -6.80
C PHE A 132 10.82 2.08 -6.70
N VAL A 133 11.22 2.50 -5.51
CA VAL A 133 12.33 3.46 -5.35
C VAL A 133 13.69 2.76 -5.34
N LYS A 134 14.56 3.14 -6.28
CA LYS A 134 15.96 2.70 -6.35
C LYS A 134 16.81 3.64 -5.52
N LYS A 135 17.07 3.29 -4.24
CA LYS A 135 17.79 4.16 -3.29
C LYS A 135 19.19 4.61 -3.75
N GLN A 136 19.85 3.81 -4.60
CA GLN A 136 21.17 4.12 -5.15
C GLN A 136 21.12 4.96 -6.43
N ASP A 137 19.92 5.20 -6.98
CA ASP A 137 19.70 6.03 -8.17
C ASP A 137 19.19 7.42 -7.72
N PRO A 138 20.02 8.48 -7.84
CA PRO A 138 19.64 9.83 -7.42
C PRO A 138 18.37 10.35 -8.11
N ALA A 139 18.12 9.95 -9.36
CA ALA A 139 16.94 10.40 -10.10
C ALA A 139 15.66 9.75 -9.54
N SER A 140 15.71 8.43 -9.27
CA SER A 140 14.63 7.70 -8.62
C SER A 140 14.31 8.29 -7.23
N TRP A 141 15.35 8.55 -6.44
CA TRP A 141 15.21 9.13 -5.10
C TRP A 141 14.65 10.57 -5.13
N ALA A 142 15.11 11.41 -6.05
CA ALA A 142 14.59 12.77 -6.19
C ALA A 142 13.10 12.79 -6.58
N GLN A 143 12.67 11.89 -7.48
CA GLN A 143 11.25 11.74 -7.83
C GLN A 143 10.41 11.32 -6.62
N TRP A 144 10.91 10.38 -5.81
CA TRP A 144 10.27 9.98 -4.56
C TRP A 144 10.13 11.15 -3.58
N GLN A 145 11.22 11.87 -3.30
CA GLN A 145 11.19 13.02 -2.41
C GLN A 145 10.22 14.11 -2.89
N SER A 146 10.14 14.35 -4.20
CA SER A 146 9.18 15.29 -4.78
C SER A 146 7.74 14.84 -4.52
N ALA A 147 7.42 13.56 -4.72
CA ALA A 147 6.09 13.01 -4.45
C ALA A 147 5.69 13.15 -2.96
N MET A 148 6.62 12.91 -2.04
CA MET A 148 6.35 13.01 -0.59
C MET A 148 6.10 14.43 -0.10
N ARG A 149 6.59 15.47 -0.81
CA ARG A 149 6.29 16.87 -0.46
C ARG A 149 4.82 17.23 -0.68
N CYS A 150 4.13 16.50 -1.55
CA CYS A 150 2.71 16.72 -1.84
C CYS A 150 1.78 15.79 -1.04
N ALA A 151 2.32 14.89 -0.23
CA ALA A 151 1.53 13.94 0.54
C ALA A 151 1.05 14.56 1.86
N ASP A 152 -0.24 14.34 2.19
CA ASP A 152 -0.85 14.82 3.44
C ASP A 152 -0.25 14.14 4.69
N GLN A 153 0.28 12.93 4.51
CA GLN A 153 1.02 12.19 5.53
C GLN A 153 2.35 11.74 4.97
N GLN A 154 3.38 11.67 5.80
CA GLN A 154 4.69 11.18 5.41
C GLN A 154 5.10 9.98 6.25
N LEU A 155 5.58 8.95 5.57
CA LEU A 155 6.21 7.80 6.20
C LEU A 155 7.50 8.23 6.93
N PRO A 156 7.61 8.02 8.26
CA PRO A 156 8.82 8.38 8.99
C PRO A 156 10.00 7.54 8.52
N GLU A 157 11.18 8.17 8.38
CA GLU A 157 12.39 7.51 7.86
C GLU A 157 12.86 6.35 8.73
N THR A 158 12.71 6.49 10.05
CA THR A 158 13.09 5.48 11.05
C THR A 158 12.02 5.40 12.12
N ARG A 159 11.88 4.22 12.73
CA ARG A 159 11.04 4.05 13.92
C ARG A 159 11.59 4.93 15.06
N VAL A 160 10.73 5.75 15.66
CA VAL A 160 11.07 6.42 16.93
C VAL A 160 10.83 5.40 18.04
N PRO A 161 11.84 5.02 18.84
CA PRO A 161 11.63 4.14 19.97
C PRO A 161 10.59 4.75 20.92
N ASP A 162 9.64 3.93 21.41
CA ASP A 162 8.59 4.40 22.34
C ASP A 162 9.17 5.05 23.62
N SER A 163 10.43 4.77 23.95
CA SER A 163 11.16 5.34 25.09
C SER A 163 11.59 6.80 24.94
N GLN A 164 11.29 7.47 23.82
CA GLN A 164 11.61 8.89 23.57
C GLN A 164 10.36 9.78 23.51
N LYS A 165 9.19 9.28 23.93
CA LYS A 165 8.06 10.15 24.27
C LYS A 165 8.35 10.72 25.65
N ASP A 166 9.22 11.71 25.70
CA ASP A 166 9.40 12.53 26.89
C ASP A 166 8.03 13.11 27.23
N ASP A 167 7.51 12.72 28.39
CA ASP A 167 6.39 13.36 29.06
C ASP A 167 6.75 14.84 29.25
N HIS A 168 6.48 15.67 28.23
CA HIS A 168 6.47 17.11 28.42
C HIS A 168 5.15 17.45 29.13
N ASP A 169 5.10 16.98 30.38
CA ASP A 169 4.08 17.22 31.37
C ASP A 169 4.24 18.68 31.83
N ASP A 170 3.34 19.51 31.35
CA ASP A 170 2.59 20.48 32.13
C ASP A 170 3.29 21.02 33.39
N THR A 171 4.28 21.90 33.22
CA THR A 171 4.63 22.83 34.30
C THR A 171 3.59 23.94 34.31
N GLY A 172 2.56 23.70 35.12
CA GLY A 172 1.42 24.58 35.32
C GLY A 172 1.82 26.02 35.63
N GLU A 173 1.19 26.93 34.90
CA GLU A 173 1.19 28.35 35.19
C GLU A 173 0.21 28.63 36.34
N GLN A 174 0.70 28.45 37.57
CA GLN A 174 0.05 28.98 38.77
C GLN A 174 0.16 30.51 38.74
N ASN A 175 -0.84 31.19 38.17
CA ASN A 175 -1.00 32.63 38.37
C ASN A 175 -1.57 32.88 39.77
N ALA A 176 -0.67 33.02 40.75
CA ALA A 176 -0.93 33.61 42.04
C ALA A 176 -1.01 35.14 41.90
N GLY A 177 -2.03 35.72 42.50
CA GLY A 177 -2.47 37.09 42.23
C GLY A 177 -1.54 38.22 42.67
N ARG A 178 -1.93 39.41 42.21
CA ARG A 178 -1.87 40.70 42.90
C ARG A 178 -2.85 41.67 42.27
#